data_AF-A0AAN0IZG9-F1
#
_entry.id   AF-A0AAN0IZG9-F1
#
_cell.length_a   1.000
_cell.length_b   1.000
_cell.length_c   1.000
_cell.angle_alpha   90.00
_cell.angle_beta   90.00
_cell.angle_gamma   90.00
#
_symmetry.space_group_name_H-M   'P 1'
#
loop_
_entity.id
_entity.type
_entity.pdbx_description
1 polymer ?
#
loop_
_entity_poly.entity_id
_entity_poly.type
_entity_poly.pdbx_seq_one_letter_code
_entity_poly.pdbx_strand_id
1 'polypeptide(L)'
;MEGIDVRIPRANDKVYKEECIYSFDTPESEDGLYVSLHSFYGVGKDWLDLHSRKTGENVYLNIKRRPKPKPVEEEQATDDPPPEKKPTRLAIGVEGGFTGGIEKVEYEEEYKLLVNSKPIPWPCPDLIVPPKVQESVSGVLAAESASKQDQIAAWEEPMIVSRHAETLIQLPTDKKVPIR
;
A
#
# COMPACT_ATOMS: atom_id res chain seq x y z
N MET A 1 8.53 -8.09 -32.86
CA MET A 1 8.60 -7.90 -31.39
C MET A 1 9.24 -6.55 -31.15
N GLU A 2 8.51 -5.47 -31.38
CA GLU A 2 9.03 -4.12 -31.11
C GLU A 2 8.69 -3.74 -29.66
N GLY A 3 9.72 -3.38 -28.90
CA GLY A 3 9.65 -2.40 -27.82
C GLY A 3 9.00 -2.79 -26.49
N ILE A 4 9.31 -3.97 -25.91
CA ILE A 4 9.03 -4.16 -24.47
C ILE A 4 10.07 -3.36 -23.68
N ASP A 5 9.68 -2.16 -23.24
CA ASP A 5 10.50 -1.33 -22.35
C ASP A 5 10.09 -1.57 -20.88
N VAL A 6 11.04 -2.07 -20.10
CA VAL A 6 10.88 -2.47 -18.71
C VAL A 6 12.09 -1.97 -17.92
N ARG A 7 11.85 -1.43 -16.73
CA ARG A 7 12.85 -0.99 -15.77
C ARG A 7 12.80 -1.83 -14.51
N ILE A 8 13.94 -1.97 -13.84
CA ILE A 8 14.03 -2.60 -12.52
C ILE A 8 14.03 -1.46 -11.50
N PRO A 9 13.10 -1.47 -10.52
CA PRO A 9 13.04 -0.41 -9.52
C PRO A 9 14.28 -0.42 -8.65
N ARG A 10 14.84 0.77 -8.41
CA ARG A 10 15.99 1.00 -7.52
C ARG A 10 15.50 1.51 -6.17
N ALA A 11 16.38 1.54 -5.17
CA ALA A 11 16.05 2.01 -3.82
C ALA A 11 15.41 3.42 -3.76
N ASN A 12 15.80 4.31 -4.68
CA ASN A 12 15.28 5.68 -4.75
C ASN A 12 14.08 5.84 -5.70
N ASP A 13 13.67 4.78 -6.41
CA ASP A 13 12.52 4.86 -7.30
C ASP A 13 11.23 4.79 -6.47
N LYS A 14 10.29 5.69 -6.76
CA LYS A 14 8.97 5.71 -6.14
C LYS A 14 8.05 4.70 -6.83
N VAL A 15 7.56 3.71 -6.08
CA VAL A 15 6.63 2.70 -6.59
C VAL A 15 5.23 2.98 -6.07
N TYR A 16 4.31 3.37 -6.96
CA TYR A 16 2.94 3.76 -6.63
C TYR A 16 1.99 2.55 -6.75
N LYS A 17 2.10 1.61 -5.81
CA LYS A 17 1.33 0.34 -5.81
C LYS A 17 0.15 0.28 -4.83
N GLU A 18 -0.25 1.40 -4.25
CA GLU A 18 -1.36 1.47 -3.29
C GLU A 18 -2.64 2.07 -3.90
N GLU A 19 -2.50 3.02 -4.83
CA GLU A 19 -3.64 3.73 -5.43
C GLU A 19 -3.33 4.14 -6.88
N CYS A 20 -4.37 4.29 -7.69
CA CYS A 20 -4.31 4.79 -9.05
C CYS A 20 -3.95 6.28 -9.10
N ILE A 21 -3.16 6.69 -10.10
CA ILE A 21 -2.82 8.12 -10.31
C ILE A 21 -3.95 8.96 -10.91
N TYR A 22 -5.04 8.34 -11.38
CA TYR A 22 -6.19 8.99 -12.03
C TYR A 22 -7.52 8.80 -11.30
N SER A 23 -7.62 7.81 -10.41
CA SER A 23 -8.83 7.42 -9.67
C SER A 23 -8.44 6.94 -8.26
N PHE A 24 -9.43 6.58 -7.45
CA PHE A 24 -9.22 5.99 -6.12
C PHE A 24 -9.15 4.46 -6.16
N ASP A 25 -8.86 3.87 -7.32
CA ASP A 25 -8.74 2.41 -7.42
C ASP A 25 -7.49 1.93 -6.67
N THR A 26 -7.66 0.87 -5.90
CA THR A 26 -6.59 0.25 -5.11
C THR A 26 -6.43 -1.21 -5.53
N PRO A 27 -5.42 -1.93 -5.01
CA PRO A 27 -5.34 -3.37 -5.20
C PRO A 27 -6.59 -4.14 -4.74
N GLU A 28 -7.39 -3.56 -3.84
CA GLU A 28 -8.63 -4.18 -3.32
C GLU A 28 -9.86 -3.90 -4.21
N SER A 29 -9.74 -3.02 -5.20
CA SER A 29 -10.80 -2.78 -6.20
C SER A 29 -11.14 -4.04 -7.00
N GLU A 30 -12.34 -4.06 -7.60
CA GLU A 30 -12.84 -5.22 -8.37
C GLU A 30 -11.85 -5.71 -9.44
N ASP A 31 -11.14 -4.81 -10.10
CA ASP A 31 -10.16 -5.12 -11.14
C ASP A 31 -8.70 -5.05 -10.68
N GLY A 32 -8.46 -4.74 -9.40
CA GLY A 32 -7.13 -4.50 -8.85
C GLY A 32 -6.44 -3.26 -9.42
N LEU A 33 -5.14 -3.15 -9.17
CA LEU A 33 -4.31 -2.02 -9.59
C LEU A 33 -3.23 -2.48 -10.55
N TYR A 34 -3.03 -1.76 -11.67
CA TYR A 34 -2.02 -2.07 -12.67
C TYR A 34 -0.82 -1.16 -12.52
N VAL A 35 0.29 -1.72 -12.04
CA VAL A 35 1.55 -0.98 -11.85
C VAL A 35 2.41 -1.10 -13.10
N SER A 36 2.78 0.01 -13.73
CA SER A 36 3.69 -0.01 -14.89
C SER A 36 5.07 -0.55 -14.50
N LEU A 37 5.63 -1.44 -15.32
CA LEU A 37 7.00 -1.94 -15.13
C LEU A 37 8.07 -1.00 -15.69
N HIS A 38 7.70 0.16 -16.23
CA HIS A 38 8.65 1.20 -16.67
C HIS A 38 8.65 2.41 -15.73
N SER A 39 7.48 3.02 -15.50
CA SER A 39 7.33 4.24 -14.69
C SER A 39 6.96 3.98 -13.22
N PHE A 40 6.53 2.76 -12.88
CA PHE A 40 6.08 2.35 -11.55
C PHE A 40 4.83 3.10 -11.04
N TYR A 41 4.06 3.72 -11.94
CA TYR A 41 2.75 4.28 -11.62
C TYR A 41 1.68 3.19 -11.56
N GLY A 42 0.83 3.26 -10.54
CA GLY A 42 -0.41 2.50 -10.43
C GLY A 42 -1.52 3.13 -11.24
N VAL A 43 -2.20 2.33 -12.04
CA VAL A 43 -3.27 2.76 -12.95
C VAL A 43 -4.45 1.81 -12.80
N GLY A 44 -5.65 2.36 -12.61
CA GLY A 44 -6.90 1.62 -12.62
C GLY A 44 -7.24 1.13 -14.03
N LYS A 45 -8.00 0.05 -14.14
CA LYS A 45 -8.30 -0.60 -15.44
C LYS A 45 -8.89 0.37 -16.47
N ASP A 46 -9.82 1.23 -16.06
CA ASP A 46 -10.49 2.19 -16.94
C ASP A 46 -9.54 3.24 -17.54
N TRP A 47 -8.38 3.46 -16.90
CA TRP A 47 -7.40 4.47 -17.29
C TRP A 47 -6.16 3.90 -17.99
N LEU A 48 -6.07 2.58 -18.12
CA LEU A 48 -4.94 1.90 -18.78
C LEU A 48 -4.76 2.35 -20.22
N ASP A 49 -5.85 2.40 -20.99
CA ASP A 49 -5.81 2.81 -22.39
C ASP A 49 -5.34 4.26 -22.53
N LEU A 50 -5.77 5.15 -21.64
CA LEU A 50 -5.34 6.53 -21.62
C LEU A 50 -3.85 6.63 -21.30
N HIS A 51 -3.40 5.90 -20.27
CA HIS A 51 -2.01 5.91 -19.84
C HIS A 51 -1.09 5.38 -20.94
N SER A 52 -1.38 4.20 -21.50
CA SER A 52 -0.64 3.59 -22.61
C SER A 52 -0.54 4.51 -23.82
N ARG A 53 -1.63 5.19 -24.22
CA ARG A 53 -1.59 6.15 -25.35
C ARG A 53 -0.74 7.38 -25.08
N LYS A 54 -0.67 7.83 -23.82
CA LYS A 54 0.10 9.03 -23.43
C LYS A 54 1.59 8.74 -23.27
N THR A 55 1.95 7.60 -22.68
CA THR A 55 3.34 7.26 -22.33
C THR A 55 4.00 6.30 -23.32
N GLY A 56 3.19 5.55 -24.09
CA GLY A 56 3.65 4.45 -24.92
C GLY A 56 3.91 3.15 -24.13
N GLU A 57 3.62 3.14 -22.82
CA GLU A 57 3.90 2.01 -21.94
C GLU A 57 2.83 0.92 -22.07
N ASN A 58 3.26 -0.32 -22.26
CA ASN A 58 2.37 -1.45 -22.57
C ASN A 58 2.60 -2.68 -21.68
N VAL A 59 3.41 -2.55 -20.63
CA VAL A 59 3.71 -3.64 -19.69
C VAL A 59 3.39 -3.24 -18.26
N TYR A 60 2.45 -3.95 -17.66
CA TYR A 60 1.96 -3.67 -16.32
C TYR A 60 1.88 -4.95 -15.48
N LEU A 61 2.08 -4.82 -14.17
CA LEU A 61 1.77 -5.84 -13.17
C LEU A 61 0.43 -5.49 -12.52
N ASN A 62 -0.60 -6.29 -12.76
CA ASN A 62 -1.85 -6.23 -12.03
C ASN A 62 -1.66 -6.88 -10.65
N ILE A 63 -1.97 -6.13 -9.60
CA ILE A 63 -1.96 -6.56 -8.21
C ILE A 63 -3.40 -6.50 -7.73
N LYS A 64 -3.93 -7.64 -7.30
CA LYS A 64 -5.27 -7.74 -6.75
C LYS A 64 -5.22 -8.36 -5.37
N ARG A 65 -5.75 -7.66 -4.37
CA ARG A 65 -5.83 -8.09 -2.97
C ARG A 65 -7.26 -8.47 -2.65
N ARG A 66 -7.45 -9.63 -2.01
CA ARG A 66 -8.75 -10.07 -1.50
C ARG A 66 -8.61 -10.47 -0.04
N PRO A 67 -9.55 -10.11 0.84
CA PRO A 67 -9.54 -10.62 2.21
C PRO A 67 -9.75 -12.13 2.17
N LYS A 68 -8.94 -12.89 2.92
CA LYS A 68 -9.14 -14.32 3.10
C LYS A 68 -10.45 -14.53 3.87
N PRO A 69 -11.36 -15.39 3.38
CA PRO A 69 -12.47 -15.83 4.19
C PRO A 69 -11.90 -16.62 5.38
N LYS A 70 -12.24 -16.20 6.60
CA LYS A 70 -11.91 -16.98 7.78
C LYS A 70 -12.65 -18.32 7.72
N PRO A 71 -12.03 -19.43 8.16
CA PRO A 71 -12.80 -20.59 8.56
C PRO A 71 -13.78 -20.11 9.62
N VAL A 72 -15.06 -20.43 9.46
CA VAL A 72 -16.02 -20.32 10.55
C VAL A 72 -15.60 -21.38 11.55
N GLU A 73 -14.74 -21.02 12.51
CA GLU A 73 -14.58 -21.85 13.70
C GLU A 73 -15.95 -21.85 14.37
N GLU A 74 -16.60 -23.00 14.36
CA GLU A 74 -17.81 -23.24 15.14
C GLU A 74 -17.49 -22.87 16.57
N GLU A 75 -18.04 -21.75 17.05
CA GLU A 75 -17.98 -21.32 18.43
C GLU A 75 -18.56 -22.45 19.29
N GLN A 76 -17.69 -23.34 19.77
CA GLN A 76 -17.98 -24.14 20.94
C GLN A 76 -18.10 -23.14 22.10
N ALA A 77 -19.34 -22.83 22.44
CA ALA A 77 -19.71 -22.04 23.59
C ALA A 77 -19.08 -22.65 24.86
N THR A 78 -17.94 -22.09 25.28
CA THR A 78 -17.43 -22.22 26.64
C THR A 78 -17.60 -20.87 27.32
N ASP A 79 -18.44 -20.86 28.35
CA ASP A 79 -18.98 -19.74 29.12
C ASP A 79 -17.96 -18.97 30.00
N ASP A 80 -16.71 -18.78 29.55
CA ASP A 80 -15.70 -18.04 30.32
C ASP A 80 -15.01 -16.95 29.48
N PRO A 81 -15.23 -15.65 29.77
CA PRO A 81 -14.55 -14.57 29.06
C PRO A 81 -13.05 -14.56 29.42
N PRO A 82 -12.13 -14.57 28.43
CA PRO A 82 -10.70 -14.42 28.69
C PRO A 82 -10.41 -13.08 29.38
N PRO A 83 -9.50 -13.03 30.36
CA PRO A 83 -9.23 -11.80 31.10
C PRO A 83 -8.65 -10.73 30.17
N GLU A 84 -9.41 -9.66 29.96
CA GLU A 84 -9.01 -8.47 29.20
C GLU A 84 -7.74 -7.87 29.81
N LYS A 85 -6.59 -8.17 29.21
CA LYS A 85 -5.32 -7.53 29.58
C LYS A 85 -5.43 -6.05 29.26
N LYS A 86 -5.56 -5.22 30.30
CA LYS A 86 -5.55 -3.77 30.18
C LYS A 86 -4.27 -3.34 29.44
N PRO A 87 -4.38 -2.62 28.31
CA PRO A 87 -3.21 -2.22 27.54
C PRO A 87 -2.36 -1.21 28.34
N THR A 88 -1.07 -1.46 28.40
CA THR A 88 -0.05 -0.62 29.07
C THR A 88 0.56 0.44 28.16
N ARG A 89 0.32 0.37 26.85
CA ARG A 89 0.75 1.34 25.84
C ARG A 89 -0.45 1.87 25.05
N LEU A 90 -0.44 3.18 24.79
CA LEU A 90 -1.38 3.86 23.90
C LEU A 90 -0.97 3.69 22.43
N ALA A 91 -0.83 2.45 21.97
CA ALA A 91 -0.48 2.13 20.60
C ALA A 91 -1.33 0.94 20.13
N ILE A 92 -1.81 0.97 18.89
CA ILE A 92 -2.67 -0.07 18.33
C ILE A 92 -1.78 -1.16 17.72
N GLY A 93 -1.99 -2.43 18.11
CA GLY A 93 -1.32 -3.58 17.48
C GLY A 93 0.14 -3.85 17.86
N VAL A 94 0.68 -3.19 18.90
CA VAL A 94 2.03 -3.47 19.45
C VAL A 94 1.95 -4.27 20.75
N GLU A 95 3.07 -4.90 21.14
CA GLU A 95 3.15 -5.62 22.43
C GLU A 95 2.91 -4.66 23.61
N GLY A 96 1.82 -4.90 24.35
CA GLY A 96 1.31 -4.03 25.43
C GLY A 96 0.30 -2.96 24.99
N GLY A 97 -0.05 -2.90 23.70
CA GLY A 97 -0.95 -1.91 23.10
C GLY A 97 -2.44 -2.30 23.08
N PHE A 98 -3.31 -1.37 22.65
CA PHE A 98 -4.75 -1.62 22.48
C PHE A 98 -4.99 -2.61 21.33
N THR A 99 -5.47 -3.81 21.65
CA THR A 99 -5.92 -4.83 20.69
C THR A 99 -7.42 -4.69 20.49
N GLY A 100 -7.88 -3.53 20.03
CA GLY A 100 -9.32 -3.27 19.92
C GLY A 100 -9.96 -4.08 18.80
N GLY A 101 -10.27 -5.36 19.02
CA GLY A 101 -11.11 -6.20 18.13
C GLY A 101 -10.68 -6.34 16.66
N ILE A 102 -9.57 -5.72 16.25
CA ILE A 102 -9.03 -5.78 14.89
C ILE A 102 -8.31 -7.12 14.79
N GLU A 103 -9.10 -8.16 14.56
CA GLU A 103 -8.56 -9.40 14.06
C GLU A 103 -7.84 -9.08 12.74
N LYS A 104 -6.55 -9.42 12.66
CA LYS A 104 -5.76 -9.22 11.45
C LYS A 104 -6.43 -9.98 10.31
N VAL A 105 -7.10 -9.25 9.41
CA VAL A 105 -7.61 -9.84 8.17
C VAL A 105 -6.39 -10.21 7.35
N GLU A 106 -6.18 -11.51 7.14
CA GLU A 106 -5.19 -11.96 6.19
C GLU A 106 -5.69 -11.66 4.78
N TYR A 107 -4.82 -11.13 3.92
CA TYR A 107 -5.14 -10.86 2.53
C TYR A 107 -4.43 -11.89 1.63
N GLU A 108 -5.12 -12.33 0.58
CA GLU A 108 -4.56 -13.06 -0.54
C GLU A 108 -4.27 -12.09 -1.68
N GLU A 109 -3.06 -12.17 -2.24
CA GLU A 109 -2.67 -11.38 -3.41
C GLU A 109 -2.64 -12.26 -4.65
N GLU A 110 -3.36 -11.86 -5.69
CA GLU A 110 -3.30 -12.43 -7.04
C GLU A 110 -2.52 -11.47 -7.96
N TYR A 111 -1.60 -12.01 -8.74
CA TYR A 111 -0.79 -11.23 -9.68
C TYR A 111 -1.03 -11.66 -11.13
N LYS A 112 -1.11 -10.69 -12.04
CA LYS A 112 -1.18 -10.94 -13.49
C LYS A 112 -0.31 -9.95 -14.23
N LEU A 113 0.44 -10.42 -15.21
CA LEU A 113 1.22 -9.56 -16.09
C LEU A 113 0.35 -9.17 -17.29
N LEU A 114 0.22 -7.89 -17.57
CA LEU A 114 -0.44 -7.38 -18.76
C LEU A 114 0.64 -6.94 -19.76
N VAL A 115 0.73 -7.60 -20.92
CA VAL A 115 1.69 -7.28 -21.98
C VAL A 115 0.92 -6.97 -23.27
N ASN A 116 1.01 -5.75 -23.78
CA ASN A 116 0.26 -5.29 -24.97
C ASN A 116 -1.24 -5.63 -24.88
N SER A 117 -1.84 -5.28 -23.75
CA SER A 117 -3.25 -5.55 -23.41
C SER A 117 -3.65 -7.02 -23.32
N LYS A 118 -2.69 -7.96 -23.28
CA LYS A 118 -2.94 -9.39 -23.08
C LYS A 118 -2.57 -9.80 -21.65
N PRO A 119 -3.53 -10.31 -20.85
CA PRO A 119 -3.25 -10.76 -19.50
C PRO A 119 -2.59 -12.13 -19.51
N ILE A 120 -1.57 -12.29 -18.67
CA ILE A 120 -0.79 -13.52 -18.46
C ILE A 120 -0.78 -13.76 -16.93
N PRO A 121 -1.17 -14.94 -16.44
CA PRO A 121 -1.08 -15.26 -15.01
C PRO A 121 0.35 -15.13 -14.48
N TRP A 122 0.53 -14.67 -13.24
CA TRP A 122 1.83 -14.61 -12.59
C TRP A 122 1.79 -15.28 -11.20
N PRO A 123 2.75 -16.16 -10.86
CA PRO A 123 3.88 -16.64 -11.67
C PRO A 123 3.42 -17.52 -12.85
N CYS A 124 4.19 -17.53 -13.94
CA CYS A 124 3.93 -18.37 -15.11
C CYS A 124 5.07 -19.40 -15.28
N PRO A 125 4.91 -20.65 -14.82
CA PRO A 125 5.95 -21.68 -14.94
C PRO A 125 6.22 -22.11 -16.39
N ASP A 126 5.19 -22.05 -17.25
CA ASP A 126 5.24 -22.60 -18.60
C ASP A 126 5.78 -21.62 -19.65
N LEU A 127 5.91 -20.33 -19.31
CA LEU A 127 6.37 -19.29 -20.22
C LEU A 127 7.79 -18.85 -19.88
N ILE A 128 8.68 -18.86 -20.87
CA ILE A 128 10.01 -18.25 -20.74
C ILE A 128 9.84 -16.73 -20.74
N VAL A 129 9.77 -16.15 -19.55
CA VAL A 129 9.72 -14.71 -19.34
C VAL A 129 11.15 -14.14 -19.31
N PRO A 130 11.44 -13.02 -19.99
CA PRO A 130 12.77 -12.41 -19.92
C PRO A 130 13.20 -12.12 -18.47
N PRO A 131 14.47 -12.40 -18.09
CA PRO A 131 14.95 -12.19 -16.72
C PRO A 131 14.70 -10.78 -16.19
N LYS A 132 14.84 -9.77 -17.06
CA LYS A 132 14.58 -8.36 -16.73
C LYS A 132 13.15 -8.11 -16.22
N VAL A 133 12.16 -8.83 -16.75
CA VAL A 133 10.75 -8.72 -16.33
C VAL A 133 10.56 -9.39 -14.98
N GLN A 134 11.18 -10.56 -14.75
CA GLN A 134 11.16 -11.24 -13.45
C GLN A 134 11.76 -10.38 -12.35
N GLU A 135 12.92 -9.78 -12.61
CA GLU A 135 13.60 -8.87 -11.69
C GLU A 135 12.78 -7.60 -11.42
N SER A 136 12.16 -7.03 -12.47
CA SER A 136 11.30 -5.86 -12.33
C SER A 136 10.07 -6.17 -11.45
N VAL A 137 9.37 -7.28 -11.71
CA VAL A 137 8.21 -7.71 -10.91
C VAL A 137 8.62 -7.96 -9.46
N SER A 138 9.70 -8.71 -9.24
CA SER A 138 10.23 -8.95 -7.89
C SER A 138 10.56 -7.65 -7.17
N GLY A 139 11.18 -6.70 -7.87
CA GLY A 139 11.49 -5.37 -7.35
C GLY A 139 10.23 -4.57 -6.99
N VAL A 140 9.20 -4.57 -7.83
CA VAL A 140 7.93 -3.86 -7.56
C VAL A 140 7.22 -4.45 -6.35
N LEU A 141 7.21 -5.78 -6.23
CA LEU A 141 6.61 -6.47 -5.08
C LEU A 141 7.38 -6.20 -3.78
N ALA A 142 8.72 -6.17 -3.83
CA ALA A 142 9.57 -5.91 -2.67
C ALA A 142 9.68 -4.43 -2.29
N ALA A 143 9.50 -3.50 -3.24
CA ALA A 143 9.65 -2.07 -3.01
C ALA A 143 8.66 -1.56 -1.96
N GLU A 144 9.11 -0.64 -1.11
CA GLU A 144 8.20 0.08 -0.24
C GLU A 144 7.36 1.05 -1.08
N SER A 145 6.06 1.19 -0.78
CA SER A 145 5.22 2.08 -1.58
C SER A 145 5.61 3.54 -1.38
N ALA A 146 5.52 4.34 -2.45
CA ALA A 146 5.86 5.75 -2.43
C ALA A 146 5.14 6.50 -1.29
N SER A 147 3.86 6.19 -1.05
CA SER A 147 3.08 6.78 0.03
C SER A 147 3.63 6.45 1.43
N LYS A 148 4.19 5.25 1.63
CA LYS A 148 4.82 4.87 2.91
C LYS A 148 6.13 5.59 3.10
N GLN A 149 6.95 5.68 2.06
CA GLN A 149 8.20 6.45 2.09
C GLN A 149 7.95 7.92 2.40
N ASP A 150 6.95 8.54 1.76
CA ASP A 150 6.57 9.93 2.02
C ASP A 150 6.01 10.12 3.44
N GLN A 151 5.24 9.16 3.97
CA GLN A 151 4.81 9.18 5.37
C GLN A 151 5.99 9.10 6.34
N ILE A 152 6.89 8.13 6.18
CA ILE A 152 8.07 7.96 7.04
C ILE A 152 8.90 9.25 7.04
N ALA A 153 9.18 9.79 5.85
CA ALA A 153 9.94 11.03 5.72
C ALA A 153 9.27 12.23 6.42
N ALA A 154 7.93 12.33 6.38
CA ALA A 154 7.20 13.39 7.06
C ALA A 154 7.29 13.29 8.60
N TRP A 155 7.48 12.09 9.15
CA TRP A 155 7.64 11.88 10.60
C TRP A 155 9.09 12.01 11.09
N GLU A 156 10.08 12.01 10.19
CA GLU A 156 11.50 12.13 10.53
C GLU A 156 11.98 13.58 10.73
N GLU A 157 11.12 14.59 10.56
CA GLU A 157 11.49 15.97 10.89
C GLU A 157 11.81 16.07 12.40
N PRO A 158 13.06 16.38 12.78
CA PRO A 158 13.41 16.50 14.19
C PRO A 158 12.64 17.68 14.78
N MET A 159 11.82 17.41 15.81
CA MET A 159 11.13 18.47 16.54
C MET A 159 12.14 19.37 17.24
N ILE A 160 12.36 20.56 16.69
CA ILE A 160 13.23 21.58 17.29
C ILE A 160 12.39 22.40 18.26
N VAL A 161 12.84 22.49 19.51
CA VAL A 161 12.19 23.35 20.51
C VAL A 161 12.28 24.81 20.04
N SER A 162 11.13 25.49 20.01
CA SER A 162 11.08 26.91 19.61
C SER A 162 11.94 27.77 20.53
N ARG A 163 12.63 28.76 19.95
CA ARG A 163 13.38 29.79 20.70
C ARG A 163 12.51 30.57 21.68
N HIS A 164 11.20 30.56 21.47
CA HIS A 164 10.22 31.25 22.31
C HIS A 164 9.39 30.28 23.16
N ALA A 165 9.73 28.98 23.19
CA ALA A 165 8.96 28.00 23.96
C ALA A 165 8.79 28.41 25.43
N GLU A 166 9.82 29.05 26.01
CA GLU A 166 9.80 29.54 27.39
C GLU A 166 9.43 31.04 27.52
N THR A 167 9.67 31.84 26.48
CA THR A 167 9.58 33.30 26.55
C THR A 167 8.35 33.90 25.88
N LEU A 168 7.49 33.08 25.25
CA LEU A 168 6.32 33.57 24.54
C LEU A 168 5.30 34.14 25.53
N ILE A 169 5.06 35.45 25.45
CA ILE A 169 4.10 36.14 26.31
C ILE A 169 2.67 35.74 25.87
N GLN A 170 1.94 35.11 26.78
CA GLN A 170 0.51 34.83 26.59
C GLN A 170 -0.32 36.00 27.12
N LEU A 171 -1.17 36.57 26.27
CA LEU A 171 -2.07 37.65 26.68
C LEU A 171 -3.23 37.08 27.51
N PRO A 172 -3.66 37.78 28.59
CA PRO A 172 -4.83 37.36 29.36
C PRO A 172 -6.07 37.35 28.44
N THR A 173 -6.83 36.27 28.50
CA THR A 173 -8.05 36.08 27.69
C THR A 173 -9.17 35.53 28.56
N ASP A 174 -10.36 36.07 28.37
CA ASP A 174 -11.63 35.68 28.98
C ASP A 174 -12.40 34.61 28.18
N LYS A 175 -12.00 34.39 26.92
CA LYS A 175 -12.59 33.40 26.01
C LYS A 175 -12.05 31.99 26.27
N LYS A 176 -12.95 31.03 26.49
CA LYS A 176 -12.61 29.61 26.54
C LYS A 176 -12.64 29.02 25.13
N VAL A 177 -11.54 28.38 24.71
CA VAL A 177 -11.51 27.60 23.48
C VAL A 177 -12.31 26.31 23.73
N PRO A 178 -13.42 26.06 23.01
CA PRO A 178 -14.19 24.84 23.20
C PRO A 178 -13.37 23.63 22.71
N ILE A 179 -13.44 22.53 23.45
CA ILE A 179 -12.99 21.23 22.96
C ILE A 179 -14.04 20.77 21.95
N ARG A 180 -13.61 20.52 20.71
CA ARG A 180 -14.47 20.03 19.63
C ARG A 180 -14.59 18.51 19.71
#